data_AF-A0A534Q543-F1
#
_entry.id   AF-A0A534Q543-F1
#
_cell.length_a   1.000
_cell.length_b   1.000
_cell.length_c   1.000
_cell.angle_alpha   90.00
_cell.angle_beta   90.00
_cell.angle_gamma   90.00
#
_symmetry.space_group_name_H-M   'P 1'
#
loop_
_entity.id
_entity.type
_entity.pdbx_description
1 polymer ?
#
loop_
_entity_poly.entity_id
_entity_poly.type
_entity_poly.pdbx_seq_one_letter_code
_entity_poly.pdbx_strand_id
1 'polypeptide(L)'
;MYREYLDPAYRADFDAWRGQYRNPSKKLLGNKKTKNWDSAERRADLESDGVIAEVIFPNTVPPFYDKAYHVSPLAKPEQYERWLAGTRAHNRWLADFCAEEPLRRAGIGLIHLNDVDDAIEDVKW
;
A
#
# COMPACT_ATOMS: atom_id res chain seq x y z
N MET A 1 -7.44 4.73 6.09
CA MET A 1 -6.06 4.33 6.40
C MET A 1 -5.07 5.25 5.73
N TYR A 2 -4.90 5.24 4.39
CA TYR A 2 -3.86 6.05 3.72
C TYR A 2 -3.97 7.58 3.83
N ARG A 3 -5.16 8.11 4.10
CA ARG A 3 -5.40 9.56 4.15
C ARG A 3 -4.41 10.33 5.03
N GLU A 4 -4.09 9.80 6.21
CA GLU A 4 -3.21 10.48 7.17
C GLU A 4 -1.73 10.36 6.79
N TYR A 5 -1.38 9.40 5.93
CA TYR A 5 -0.04 9.21 5.38
C TYR A 5 0.23 10.04 4.12
N LEU A 6 -0.80 10.71 3.59
CA LEU A 6 -0.69 11.64 2.48
C LEU A 6 -0.37 13.04 2.98
N ASP A 7 0.45 13.75 2.20
CA ASP A 7 0.63 15.19 2.35
C ASP A 7 -0.76 15.87 2.28
N PRO A 8 -1.04 16.86 3.17
CA PRO A 8 -2.30 17.58 3.19
C PRO A 8 -2.80 18.05 1.82
N ALA A 9 -1.90 18.43 0.91
CA ALA A 9 -2.25 18.87 -0.44
C ALA A 9 -3.04 17.82 -1.24
N TYR A 10 -2.80 16.52 -1.02
CA TYR A 10 -3.45 15.44 -1.75
C TYR A 10 -4.68 14.86 -1.06
N ARG A 11 -5.03 15.30 0.16
CA ARG A 11 -6.11 14.67 0.95
C ARG A 11 -7.49 14.89 0.32
N ALA A 12 -7.74 16.08 -0.21
CA ALA A 12 -9.00 16.38 -0.90
C ALA A 12 -9.18 15.50 -2.15
N ASP A 13 -8.14 15.40 -2.97
CA ASP A 13 -8.11 14.53 -4.15
C ASP A 13 -8.28 13.05 -3.76
N PHE A 14 -7.64 12.63 -2.67
CA PHE A 14 -7.78 11.28 -2.15
C PHE A 14 -9.21 10.97 -1.73
N ASP A 15 -9.85 11.90 -1.01
CA ASP A 15 -11.24 11.72 -0.56
C ASP A 15 -12.19 11.62 -1.76
N ALA A 16 -11.98 12.45 -2.79
CA ALA A 16 -12.73 12.38 -4.05
C ALA A 16 -12.52 11.05 -4.80
N TRP A 17 -11.26 10.64 -4.99
CA TRP A 17 -10.91 9.35 -5.61
C TRP A 17 -11.49 8.17 -4.84
N ARG A 18 -11.38 8.20 -3.51
CA ARG A 18 -11.80 7.09 -2.64
C ARG A 18 -13.30 6.87 -2.67
N GLY A 19 -14.10 7.93 -2.82
CA GLY A 19 -15.55 7.85 -2.96
C GLY A 19 -16.00 7.19 -4.28
N GLN A 20 -15.23 7.39 -5.34
CA GLN A 20 -15.46 6.80 -6.66
C GLN A 20 -14.93 5.36 -6.77
N TYR A 21 -13.88 5.03 -6.01
CA TYR A 21 -13.24 3.72 -6.08
C TYR A 21 -14.24 2.57 -5.81
N ARG A 22 -14.18 1.56 -6.67
CA ARG A 22 -14.91 0.29 -6.56
C ARG A 22 -13.90 -0.84 -6.65
N ASN A 23 -13.91 -1.75 -5.68
CA ASN A 23 -12.98 -2.88 -5.69
C ASN A 23 -13.20 -3.72 -6.98
N PRO A 24 -12.19 -3.84 -7.86
CA PRO A 24 -12.33 -4.54 -9.12
C PRO A 24 -12.52 -6.06 -8.95
N SER A 25 -12.09 -6.64 -7.82
CA SER A 25 -12.27 -8.07 -7.52
C SER A 25 -13.55 -8.33 -6.74
N LYS A 26 -14.64 -8.65 -7.43
CA LYS A 26 -15.91 -9.07 -6.81
C LYS A 26 -15.86 -10.47 -6.18
N LYS A 27 -14.88 -11.31 -6.55
CA LYS A 27 -14.77 -12.71 -6.08
C LYS A 27 -14.05 -12.87 -4.74
N LEU A 28 -13.29 -11.87 -4.30
CA LEU A 28 -12.59 -11.86 -3.00
C LEU A 28 -13.39 -11.15 -1.89
N LEU A 29 -14.68 -10.89 -2.15
CA LEU A 29 -15.58 -10.29 -1.17
C LEU A 29 -15.95 -11.32 -0.11
N GLY A 30 -15.16 -11.35 0.97
CA GLY A 30 -15.45 -12.10 2.18
C GLY A 30 -14.97 -11.34 3.42
N ASN A 31 -15.22 -11.92 4.60
CA ASN A 31 -14.86 -11.31 5.89
C ASN A 31 -13.35 -11.22 6.14
N LYS A 32 -12.51 -11.72 5.22
CA LYS A 32 -11.04 -11.78 5.37
C LYS A 32 -10.31 -10.49 4.98
N LYS A 33 -11.02 -9.44 4.56
CA LYS A 33 -10.38 -8.18 4.12
C LYS A 33 -9.56 -7.53 5.24
N THR A 34 -10.03 -7.62 6.47
CA THR A 34 -9.39 -7.06 7.67
C THR A 34 -8.00 -7.63 7.89
N LYS A 35 -7.75 -8.90 7.54
CA LYS A 35 -6.42 -9.56 7.57
C LYS A 35 -5.32 -8.86 6.76
N ASN A 36 -5.64 -7.89 5.91
CA ASN A 36 -4.66 -7.07 5.21
C ASN A 36 -4.10 -5.93 6.08
N TRP A 37 -4.80 -5.50 7.14
CA TRP A 37 -4.42 -4.33 7.94
C TRP A 37 -4.71 -4.47 9.44
N ASP A 38 -5.48 -5.46 9.87
CA ASP A 38 -5.64 -5.84 11.27
C ASP A 38 -4.46 -6.73 11.67
N SER A 39 -3.53 -6.12 12.39
CA SER A 39 -2.28 -6.74 12.81
C SER A 39 -2.47 -7.90 13.79
N ALA A 40 -3.46 -7.80 14.69
CA ALA A 40 -3.73 -8.82 15.69
C ALA A 40 -4.38 -10.05 15.04
N GLU A 41 -5.37 -9.84 14.16
CA GLU A 41 -6.01 -10.92 13.40
C GLU A 41 -4.98 -11.66 12.53
N ARG A 42 -4.18 -10.90 11.76
CA ARG A 42 -3.13 -11.48 10.89
C ARG A 42 -2.11 -12.29 11.68
N ARG A 43 -1.66 -11.78 12.83
CA ARG A 43 -0.70 -12.48 13.70
C ARG A 43 -1.25 -13.80 14.20
N ALA A 44 -2.49 -13.82 14.69
CA ALA A 44 -3.13 -15.02 15.20
C ALA A 44 -3.26 -16.10 14.10
N ASP A 45 -3.62 -15.70 12.88
CA ASP A 45 -3.65 -16.62 11.74
C ASP A 45 -2.26 -17.21 11.44
N LEU A 46 -1.24 -16.36 11.31
CA LEU A 46 0.12 -16.81 11.01
C LEU A 46 0.65 -17.77 12.08
N GLU A 47 0.42 -17.47 13.36
CA GLU A 47 0.80 -18.36 14.47
C GLU A 47 0.07 -19.69 14.43
N SER A 48 -1.22 -19.69 14.05
CA SER A 48 -1.99 -20.93 13.89
C SER A 48 -1.47 -21.83 12.78
N ASP A 49 -0.84 -21.25 11.76
CA ASP A 49 -0.17 -21.95 10.66
C ASP A 49 1.30 -22.27 10.95
N GLY A 50 1.82 -21.91 12.14
CA GLY A 50 3.23 -22.08 12.53
C GLY A 50 4.20 -21.11 11.83
N VAL A 51 3.69 -20.00 11.29
CA VAL A 51 4.47 -18.97 10.60
C VAL A 51 4.94 -17.90 11.58
N ILE A 52 6.25 -17.83 11.79
CA ILE A 52 6.86 -16.92 12.78
C ILE A 52 7.26 -15.55 12.20
N ALA A 53 7.37 -15.43 10.87
CA ALA A 53 7.76 -14.20 10.21
C ALA A 53 7.22 -14.16 8.77
N GLU A 54 7.13 -12.96 8.20
CA GLU A 54 6.60 -12.74 6.86
C GLU A 54 7.33 -11.61 6.10
N VAL A 55 7.39 -11.78 4.78
CA VAL A 55 7.71 -10.71 3.84
C VAL A 55 6.41 -10.25 3.19
N ILE A 56 6.07 -8.98 3.36
CA ILE A 56 4.79 -8.41 2.93
C ILE A 56 4.96 -7.80 1.55
N PHE A 57 4.25 -8.38 0.57
CA PHE A 57 4.16 -7.84 -0.78
C PHE A 57 2.90 -6.98 -0.95
N PRO A 58 3.00 -5.87 -1.70
CA PRO A 58 1.87 -4.99 -1.98
C PRO A 58 0.88 -5.68 -2.94
N ASN A 59 -0.32 -6.01 -2.43
CA ASN A 59 -1.36 -6.72 -3.17
C ASN A 59 -2.57 -5.86 -3.53
N THR A 60 -2.84 -4.78 -2.77
CA THR A 60 -4.05 -3.96 -2.90
C THR A 60 -3.83 -2.79 -3.85
N VAL A 61 -4.89 -2.01 -4.07
CA VAL A 61 -4.87 -0.77 -4.87
C VAL A 61 -4.36 0.38 -3.98
N PRO A 62 -3.17 0.95 -4.26
CA PRO A 62 -2.69 2.13 -3.55
C PRO A 62 -3.56 3.37 -3.86
N PRO A 63 -3.41 4.46 -3.09
CA PRO A 63 -4.10 5.72 -3.39
C PRO A 63 -3.87 6.17 -4.83
N PHE A 64 -4.94 6.61 -5.51
CA PHE A 64 -4.96 7.13 -6.89
C PHE A 64 -4.81 6.10 -8.02
N TYR A 65 -4.63 4.82 -7.71
CA TYR A 65 -4.51 3.76 -8.71
C TYR A 65 -5.89 3.25 -9.17
N ASP A 66 -5.95 2.77 -10.41
CA ASP A 66 -7.15 2.09 -10.95
C ASP A 66 -7.14 0.58 -10.65
N LYS A 67 -5.94 0.00 -10.46
CA LYS A 67 -5.71 -1.44 -10.30
C LYS A 67 -4.67 -1.70 -9.21
N ALA A 68 -4.52 -2.97 -8.82
CA ALA A 68 -3.48 -3.35 -7.88
C ALA A 68 -2.10 -3.02 -8.46
N TYR A 69 -1.14 -2.65 -7.60
CA TYR A 69 0.15 -2.13 -8.03
C TYR A 69 0.86 -3.06 -9.03
N HIS A 70 0.97 -4.35 -8.70
CA HIS A 70 1.69 -5.36 -9.50
C HIS A 70 1.11 -5.66 -10.88
N VAL A 71 -0.10 -5.20 -11.20
CA VAL A 71 -0.73 -5.31 -12.53
C VAL A 71 -1.06 -3.95 -13.16
N SER A 72 -0.64 -2.88 -12.51
CA SER A 72 -0.83 -1.54 -13.05
C SER A 72 0.22 -1.25 -14.12
N PRO A 73 -0.14 -0.58 -15.23
CA PRO A 73 0.87 -0.08 -16.16
C PRO A 73 1.73 0.99 -15.46
N LEU A 74 2.85 1.34 -16.10
CA LEU A 74 3.61 2.52 -15.69
C LEU A 74 2.71 3.76 -15.70
N ALA A 75 2.92 4.66 -14.74
CA ALA A 75 2.15 5.88 -14.64
C ALA A 75 2.36 6.73 -15.91
N LYS A 76 1.28 7.32 -16.42
CA LYS A 76 1.40 8.37 -17.45
C LYS A 76 1.93 9.66 -16.82
N PRO A 77 2.53 10.59 -17.58
CA PRO A 77 3.04 11.85 -17.05
C PRO A 77 2.03 12.62 -16.19
N GLU A 78 0.76 12.66 -16.61
CA GLU A 78 -0.31 13.40 -15.91
C GLU A 78 -0.83 12.70 -14.64
N GLN A 79 -0.42 11.44 -14.45
CA GLN A 79 -0.76 10.62 -13.28
C GLN A 79 0.38 10.56 -12.28
N TYR A 80 1.62 10.77 -12.75
CA TYR A 80 2.85 10.43 -12.04
C TYR A 80 2.90 11.05 -10.64
N GLU A 81 2.69 12.36 -10.53
CA GLU A 81 2.74 13.08 -9.24
C GLU A 81 1.80 12.48 -8.19
N ARG A 82 0.53 12.24 -8.56
CA ARG A 82 -0.46 11.65 -7.65
C ARG A 82 -0.14 10.20 -7.33
N TRP A 83 0.27 9.41 -8.32
CA TRP A 83 0.64 8.01 -8.11
C TRP A 83 1.88 7.86 -7.22
N LEU A 84 2.87 8.75 -7.37
CA LEU A 84 4.04 8.82 -6.51
C LEU A 84 3.64 9.17 -5.07
N ALA A 85 2.78 10.18 -4.88
CA ALA A 85 2.25 10.52 -3.56
C ALA A 85 1.50 9.35 -2.91
N GLY A 86 0.70 8.61 -3.70
CA GLY A 86 -0.01 7.42 -3.24
C GLY A 86 0.93 6.27 -2.86
N THR A 87 1.95 6.02 -3.67
CA THR A 87 3.03 5.05 -3.39
C THR A 87 3.78 5.39 -2.11
N ARG A 88 4.22 6.65 -1.94
CA ARG A 88 4.89 7.10 -0.72
C ARG A 88 4.00 6.97 0.52
N ALA A 89 2.70 7.28 0.40
CA ALA A 89 1.74 7.07 1.49
C ALA A 89 1.53 5.58 1.83
N HIS A 90 1.55 4.69 0.82
CA HIS A 90 1.55 3.24 1.06
C HIS A 90 2.80 2.80 1.81
N ASN A 91 3.98 3.27 1.41
CA ASN A 91 5.24 2.91 2.06
C ASN A 91 5.28 3.37 3.54
N ARG A 92 4.81 4.59 3.86
CA ARG A 92 4.71 5.05 5.26
C ARG A 92 3.82 4.13 6.09
N TRP A 93 2.65 3.80 5.55
CA TRP A 93 1.75 2.87 6.23
C TRP A 93 2.38 1.49 6.42
N LEU A 94 3.07 0.98 5.40
CA LEU A 94 3.74 -0.33 5.46
C LEU A 94 4.85 -0.32 6.52
N ALA A 95 5.62 0.76 6.62
CA ALA A 95 6.63 0.94 7.66
C ALA A 95 6.00 0.87 9.05
N ASP A 96 4.92 1.62 9.31
CA ASP A 96 4.20 1.60 10.58
C ASP A 96 3.62 0.21 10.88
N PHE A 97 3.03 -0.45 9.88
CA PHE A 97 2.46 -1.79 10.03
C PHE A 97 3.53 -2.86 10.32
N CYS A 98 4.72 -2.73 9.73
CA CYS A 98 5.87 -3.59 10.05
C CYS A 98 6.42 -3.28 11.46
N ALA A 99 6.41 -2.01 11.88
CA ALA A 99 6.87 -1.58 13.20
C ALA A 99 6.02 -2.13 14.35
N GLU A 100 4.78 -2.56 14.09
CA GLU A 100 3.97 -3.28 15.08
C GLU A 100 4.53 -4.67 15.44
N GLU A 101 5.30 -5.32 14.55
CA GLU A 101 5.93 -6.63 14.76
C GLU A 101 7.34 -6.66 14.12
N PRO A 102 8.29 -5.85 14.60
CA PRO A 102 9.53 -5.52 13.87
C PRO A 102 10.51 -6.68 13.71
N LEU A 103 10.42 -7.70 14.57
CA LEU A 103 11.23 -8.93 14.47
C LEU A 103 10.61 -9.97 13.53
N ARG A 104 9.38 -9.75 13.06
CA ARG A 104 8.60 -10.73 12.30
C ARG A 104 8.20 -10.21 10.92
N ARG A 105 8.14 -8.91 10.70
CA ARG A 105 7.65 -8.31 9.45
C ARG A 105 8.74 -7.55 8.72
N ALA A 106 8.89 -7.89 7.44
CA ALA A 106 9.64 -7.07 6.48
C ALA A 106 8.71 -6.69 5.32
N GLY A 107 8.63 -5.39 5.00
CA GLY A 107 7.80 -4.89 3.90
C GLY A 107 8.62 -4.67 2.63
N ILE A 108 8.03 -4.96 1.47
CA ILE A 108 8.59 -4.57 0.17
C ILE A 108 8.05 -3.19 -0.21
N GLY A 109 8.90 -2.17 -0.08
CA GLY A 109 8.60 -0.80 -0.49
C GLY A 109 8.35 -0.68 -1.99
N LEU A 110 7.42 0.21 -2.35
CA LEU A 110 7.06 0.52 -3.72
C LEU A 110 7.91 1.68 -4.24
N ILE A 111 8.40 1.56 -5.48
CA ILE A 111 9.15 2.61 -6.19
C ILE A 111 8.70 2.72 -7.64
N HIS A 112 8.75 3.92 -8.20
CA HIS A 112 8.46 4.15 -9.62
C HIS A 112 9.73 4.29 -10.43
N LEU A 113 9.88 3.52 -11.51
CA LEU A 113 11.01 3.66 -12.45
C LEU A 113 10.75 4.69 -13.56
N ASN A 114 9.63 5.41 -13.49
CA ASN A 114 9.32 6.52 -14.39
C ASN A 114 10.35 7.65 -14.30
N ASP A 115 10.87 7.88 -13.09
CA ASP A 115 11.94 8.83 -12.79
C ASP A 115 12.91 8.14 -11.82
N VAL A 116 14.18 8.06 -12.21
CA VAL A 116 15.20 7.32 -11.46
C VAL A 116 15.66 8.09 -10.22
N ASP A 117 15.64 9.42 -10.28
CA ASP A 117 16.06 10.24 -9.14
C ASP A 117 15.03 10.12 -8.02
N ASP A 118 13.74 10.18 -8.34
CA ASP A 118 12.68 9.90 -7.37
C ASP A 118 12.77 8.48 -6.79
N ALA A 119 13.07 7.47 -7.62
CA ALA A 119 13.25 6.10 -7.16
C ALA A 119 14.43 5.95 -6.19
N ILE A 120 15.53 6.66 -6.44
CA ILE A 120 16.70 6.67 -5.56
C ILE A 120 16.38 7.33 -4.23
N GLU A 121 15.64 8.44 -4.23
CA GLU A 121 15.22 9.09 -2.99
C GLU A 121 14.26 8.20 -2.18
N ASP A 122 13.35 7.48 -2.84
CA ASP A 122 12.41 6.58 -2.18
C ASP A 122 13.06 5.39 -1.47
N VAL A 123 14.22 4.89 -1.95
CA VAL A 123 14.93 3.75 -1.33
C VAL A 123 15.90 4.14 -0.22
N LYS A 124 16.31 5.42 -0.14
CA LYS A 124 17.21 5.91 0.92
C LYS A 124 16.48 6.14 2.24
N TRP A 125 15.17 6.27 2.15
CA TRP A 125 14.30 6.79 3.18
C TRP A 125 13.98 5.78 4.28
#